data_AF-A0A523YPM0-F1
#
_entry.id   AF-A0A523YPM0-F1
#
_cell.length_a   1.000
_cell.length_b   1.000
_cell.length_c   1.000
_cell.angle_alpha   90.00
_cell.angle_beta   90.00
_cell.angle_gamma   90.00
#
_symmetry.space_group_name_H-M   'P 1'
#
loop_
_entity.id
_entity.type
_entity.pdbx_description
1 polymer ?
#
loop_
_entity_poly.entity_id
_entity_poly.type
_entity_poly.pdbx_seq_one_letter_code
_entity_poly.pdbx_strand_id
1 'polypeptide(L)' 'MEVKKVRAHVLIKGRVQGVFFRAETRSQAYSLGLTGWVRNRWAGSVEAVFEGEDQKVRKMIAWCYKGPPSAVVE' A
#
# COMPACT_ATOMS: atom_id res chain seq x y z
N MET A 1 -25.12 -0.17 -11.00
CA MET A 1 -23.83 0.41 -11.41
C MET A 1 -22.78 -0.67 -11.32
N GLU A 2 -21.98 -0.87 -12.35
CA GLU A 2 -20.96 -1.92 -12.36
C GLU A 2 -19.75 -1.50 -11.53
N VAL A 3 -19.37 -2.33 -10.56
CA VAL A 3 -18.22 -2.07 -9.68
C VAL A 3 -16.99 -2.67 -10.34
N LYS A 4 -16.17 -1.82 -10.96
CA LYS A 4 -14.90 -2.23 -11.57
C LYS A 4 -13.93 -2.72 -10.50
N LYS A 5 -13.47 -3.97 -10.61
CA LYS A 5 -12.40 -4.53 -9.78
C LYS A 5 -11.06 -4.45 -10.50
N VAL A 6 -9.99 -4.18 -9.76
CA VAL A 6 -8.62 -4.06 -10.27
C VAL A 6 -7.63 -4.69 -9.31
N ARG A 7 -6.44 -5.00 -9.84
CA ARG A 7 -5.24 -5.39 -9.08
C ARG A 7 -4.14 -4.36 -9.36
N ALA A 8 -3.51 -3.85 -8.31
CA ALA A 8 -2.34 -3.00 -8.40
C ALA A 8 -1.15 -3.66 -7.71
N HIS A 9 0.02 -3.61 -8.35
CA HIS A 9 1.30 -4.01 -7.77
C HIS A 9 2.15 -2.76 -7.64
N VAL A 10 2.59 -2.45 -6.42
CA VAL A 10 3.32 -1.23 -6.10
C VAL A 10 4.67 -1.55 -5.47
N LEU A 11 5.65 -0.70 -5.78
CA LEU A 11 6.97 -0.70 -5.18
C LEU A 11 7.22 0.70 -4.61
N ILE A 12 7.33 0.79 -3.28
CA ILE A 12 7.52 2.04 -2.56
C ILE A 12 9.00 2.15 -2.15
N LYS A 13 9.63 3.27 -2.51
CA LYS A 13 11.04 3.59 -2.21
C LYS A 13 11.13 4.76 -1.23
N GLY A 14 12.33 4.99 -0.70
CA GLY A 14 12.63 5.98 0.32
C GLY A 14 12.85 5.39 1.72
N ARG A 15 12.65 6.21 2.76
CA ARG A 15 12.73 5.81 4.16
C ARG A 15 11.43 5.11 4.58
N VAL A 16 11.29 3.84 4.18
CA VAL A 16 10.03 3.07 4.34
C VAL A 16 10.18 1.80 5.20
N GLN A 17 11.38 1.52 5.71
CA GLN A 17 11.62 0.45 6.69
C GLN A 17 11.96 1.01 8.07
N GLY A 18 11.67 0.24 9.12
CA GLY A 18 11.83 0.70 10.51
C GLY A 18 10.78 1.75 10.95
N VAL A 19 9.79 2.05 10.11
CA VAL A 19 8.79 3.12 10.30
C VAL A 19 7.36 2.60 10.28
N PHE A 20 7.15 1.31 10.57
CA PHE A 20 5.84 0.63 10.57
C PHE A 20 5.07 0.62 9.23
N PHE A 21 5.72 0.99 8.11
CA PHE A 21 5.07 1.08 6.79
C PHE A 21 4.27 -0.18 6.43
N ARG A 22 4.87 -1.37 6.55
CA ARG A 22 4.19 -2.65 6.26
C ARG A 22 2.99 -2.90 7.16
N ALA A 23 3.09 -2.59 8.44
CA ALA A 23 2.01 -2.82 9.40
C ALA A 23 0.82 -1.88 9.13
N GLU A 24 1.09 -0.58 8.93
CA GLU A 24 0.06 0.38 8.58
C GLU A 24 -0.54 0.13 7.19
N THR A 25 0.27 -0.26 6.20
CA THR A 25 -0.22 -0.65 4.87
C THR A 25 -1.29 -1.75 4.98
N ARG A 26 -1.02 -2.78 5.80
CA ARG A 26 -1.98 -3.85 6.05
C ARG A 26 -3.24 -3.33 6.73
N SER A 27 -3.10 -2.48 7.75
CA SER A 27 -4.24 -1.91 8.49
C SER A 27 -5.14 -1.06 7.59
N GLN A 28 -4.56 -0.21 6.74
CA GLN A 28 -5.31 0.62 5.79
C GLN A 28 -5.95 -0.17 4.66
N ALA A 29 -5.25 -1.18 4.11
CA ALA A 29 -5.85 -2.06 3.12
C ALA A 29 -7.06 -2.81 3.71
N TYR A 30 -6.96 -3.27 4.96
CA TYR A 30 -8.06 -3.93 5.67
C TYR A 30 -9.24 -2.98 5.92
N SER A 31 -9.00 -1.74 6.35
CA SER A 31 -10.07 -0.74 6.59
C SER A 31 -10.81 -0.35 5.30
N LEU A 32 -10.11 -0.39 4.16
CA LEU A 32 -10.70 -0.18 2.84
C LEU A 32 -11.40 -1.42 2.28
N GLY A 33 -11.28 -2.60 2.93
CA GLY A 33 -11.84 -3.85 2.41
C GLY A 33 -11.11 -4.40 1.17
N LEU A 34 -9.80 -4.16 1.09
CA LEU A 34 -8.93 -4.67 0.02
C LEU A 34 -8.26 -5.99 0.42
N THR A 35 -7.94 -6.82 -0.57
CA THR A 35 -7.12 -8.04 -0.39
C THR A 35 -5.75 -7.88 -1.02
N GLY A 36 -4.84 -8.82 -0.75
CA GLY A 36 -3.49 -8.87 -1.32
C GLY A 36 -2.40 -9.11 -0.26
N TRP A 37 -1.22 -8.54 -0.46
CA TRP A 37 -0.08 -8.73 0.43
C TRP A 37 0.85 -7.52 0.47
N VAL A 38 1.68 -7.42 1.51
CA VAL A 38 2.73 -6.42 1.64
C VAL A 38 3.97 -7.03 2.31
N ARG A 39 5.17 -6.72 1.80
CA ARG A 39 6.45 -7.20 2.34
C ARG A 39 7.54 -6.14 2.30
N ASN A 40 8.49 -6.22 3.23
CA ASN A 40 9.75 -5.49 3.13
C ASN A 40 10.68 -6.24 2.17
N ARG A 41 11.39 -5.52 1.32
CA ARG A 41 12.44 -6.08 0.46
C ARG A 41 13.82 -5.84 1.06
N TRP A 42 14.76 -6.74 0.79
CA TRP A 42 16.14 -6.64 1.22
C TRP A 42 16.84 -5.33 0.79
N ALA A 43 16.51 -4.79 -0.38
CA ALA A 43 17.03 -3.52 -0.90
C ALA A 43 16.38 -2.25 -0.30
N GLY A 44 15.78 -2.33 0.89
CA GLY A 44 15.23 -1.16 1.61
C GLY A 44 13.82 -0.71 1.21
N SER A 45 13.29 -1.14 0.05
CA SER A 45 11.93 -0.79 -0.40
C SER A 45 10.81 -1.62 0.28
N VAL A 46 9.57 -1.15 0.20
CA VAL A 46 8.36 -1.93 0.50
C VAL A 46 7.66 -2.30 -0.81
N GLU A 47 7.13 -3.51 -0.89
CA GLU A 47 6.38 -3.99 -2.05
C GLU A 47 5.01 -4.50 -1.61
N ALA A 48 3.97 -4.17 -2.37
CA ALA A 48 2.60 -4.57 -2.04
C ALA A 48 1.76 -4.87 -3.28
N VAL A 49 0.79 -5.76 -3.11
CA VAL A 49 -0.30 -6.00 -4.07
C VAL A 49 -1.62 -5.66 -3.37
N PHE A 50 -2.46 -4.89 -4.07
CA PHE A 50 -3.81 -4.53 -3.62
C PHE A 50 -4.83 -4.97 -4.65
N GLU A 51 -5.92 -5.58 -4.19
CA GLU A 51 -7.02 -6.05 -5.03
C GLU A 51 -8.36 -5.62 -4.46
N GLY A 52 -9.25 -5.15 -5.32
CA GLY A 52 -10.59 -4.71 -4.92
C GLY A 52 -11.19 -3.72 -5.90
N GLU A 53 -12.14 -2.93 -5.43
CA GLU A 53 -12.81 -1.91 -6.24
C GLU A 53 -11.83 -0.81 -6.65
N ASP A 54 -11.91 -0.33 -7.90
CA ASP A 54 -10.97 0.64 -8.49
C ASP A 54 -10.77 1.88 -7.61
N GLN A 55 -11.86 2.44 -7.07
CA GLN A 55 -11.80 3.61 -6.21
C GLN A 55 -11.06 3.35 -4.89
N LYS A 56 -11.23 2.16 -4.30
CA LYS A 56 -10.58 1.78 -3.04
C LYS A 56 -9.09 1.50 -3.27
N VAL A 57 -8.75 0.82 -4.37
CA VAL A 57 -7.36 0.58 -4.75
C VAL A 57 -6.64 1.90 -5.03
N ARG A 58 -7.26 2.85 -5.74
CA ARG A 58 -6.69 4.19 -5.95
C ARG A 58 -6.46 4.96 -4.65
N LYS A 59 -7.40 4.90 -3.70
CA LYS A 59 -7.22 5.47 -2.35
C LYS A 59 -6.03 4.86 -1.62
N MET A 60 -5.86 3.54 -1.72
CA MET A 60 -4.72 2.86 -1.10
C MET A 60 -3.38 3.27 -1.72
N ILE A 61 -3.32 3.37 -3.06
CA ILE A 61 -2.13 3.87 -3.77
C ILE A 61 -1.82 5.31 -3.37
N ALA A 62 -2.83 6.18 -3.27
CA ALA A 62 -2.67 7.56 -2.83
C ALA A 62 -2.08 7.63 -1.41
N TRP A 63 -2.55 6.78 -0.49
CA TRP A 63 -1.99 6.68 0.85
C TRP A 63 -0.51 6.24 0.82
N CYS A 64 -0.11 5.33 -0.08
CA CYS A 64 1.28 4.88 -0.19
C CYS A 64 2.28 5.99 -0.57
N TYR A 65 1.83 7.10 -1.18
CA TYR A 65 2.70 8.26 -1.43
C TYR A 65 3.02 9.07 -0.17
N LYS A 66 2.21 8.93 0.89
CA LYS A 66 2.46 9.56 2.19
C LYS A 66 3.05 8.56 3.19
N GLY A 67 2.44 7.38 3.29
CA GLY A 67 2.81 6.37 4.26
C GLY A 67 2.53 6.78 5.73
N PRO A 68 3.09 6.03 6.69
CA PRO A 68 3.02 6.37 8.12
C PRO A 68 3.80 7.65 8.44
N PRO A 69 3.54 8.32 9.59
CA PRO A 69 4.11 9.64 9.90
C PRO A 69 5.64 9.74 9.84
N SER A 70 6.35 8.66 10.11
CA SER A 70 7.82 8.62 10.13
C SER A 70 8.45 8.24 8.79
N ALA A 71 7.64 7.92 7.77
CA ALA A 71 8.12 7.56 6.44
C ALA A 71 8.42 8.78 5.58
N VAL A 72 9.35 8.61 4.64
CA VAL A 72 9.60 9.55 3.55
C VAL A 72 9.62 8.73 2.27
N VAL A 73 8.70 9.01 1.35
CA VAL A 73 8.53 8.29 0.09
C VAL A 73 9.22 9.06 -1.04
N GLU A 74 9.87 8.34 -1.95
CA GLU A 74 10.59 8.84 -3.14
C GLU A 74 9.84 8.54 -4.44
#